data_AF-A0A7Y8DC68-F1
#
_entry.id   AF-A0A7Y8DC68-F1
#
_cell.length_a   1.000
_cell.length_b   1.000
_cell.length_c   1.000
_cell.angle_alpha   90.00
_cell.angle_beta   90.00
_cell.angle_gamma   90.00
#
_symmetry.space_group_name_H-M   'P 1'
#
loop_
_entity.id
_entity.type
_entity.pdbx_description
1 polymer ?
#
loop_
_entity_poly.entity_id
_entity_poly.type
_entity_poly.pdbx_seq_one_letter_code
_entity_poly.pdbx_strand_id
1 'polypeptide(L)'
;MINFNIAQWRAWAPGLESADDWRAWCQQPTVLAGSDAAPDVSFLPAMQRRRLSRLARMAFSVGWPLADGLQQLPLVFVSRHGETPRTLDILSDLANDEPLSPTQFSLSVHNAVIGLWSILRNETAEMTALAAAGDGLEHGVLEAAALLNEGAPAVLLIITEEQPPEAYARWIDDVPFPYALGLLLTPGDEWQLELNTAAVQPTTKAQWPHALNLLRTLLNDQGACQHAWKNRVWNWQRKP
;
A
#
# COMPACT_ATOMS: atom_id res chain seq x y z
N MET A 1 -1.88 -18.03 -12.94
CA MET A 1 -0.63 -17.34 -13.33
C MET A 1 -0.99 -16.03 -14.00
N ILE A 2 -0.34 -14.94 -13.64
CA ILE A 2 -0.61 -13.58 -14.11
C ILE A 2 0.70 -12.99 -14.59
N ASN A 3 0.68 -12.29 -15.72
CA ASN A 3 1.85 -11.62 -16.27
C ASN A 3 1.58 -10.11 -16.41
N PHE A 4 2.57 -9.29 -16.09
CA PHE A 4 2.50 -7.83 -16.15
C PHE A 4 3.92 -7.24 -16.13
N ASN A 5 4.05 -5.93 -16.32
CA ASN A 5 5.29 -5.20 -16.06
C ASN A 5 5.13 -4.28 -14.86
N ILE A 6 6.21 -4.04 -14.13
CA ILE A 6 6.29 -2.97 -13.12
C ILE A 6 7.08 -1.82 -13.75
N ALA A 7 6.37 -0.90 -14.41
CA ALA A 7 7.01 0.18 -15.17
C ALA A 7 7.77 1.15 -14.26
N GLN A 8 7.18 1.46 -13.10
CA GLN A 8 7.76 2.34 -12.09
C GLN A 8 7.28 1.94 -10.70
N TRP A 9 8.06 2.26 -9.68
CA TRP A 9 7.68 2.09 -8.28
C TRP A 9 8.16 3.28 -7.44
N ARG A 10 7.49 3.51 -6.31
CA ARG A 10 7.91 4.45 -5.26
C ARG A 10 7.56 3.88 -3.90
N ALA A 11 8.38 4.16 -2.90
CA ALA A 11 8.11 3.72 -1.54
C ALA A 11 8.42 4.84 -0.54
N TRP A 12 7.73 4.83 0.58
CA TRP A 12 7.95 5.78 1.67
C TRP A 12 7.81 5.06 3.02
N ALA A 13 8.69 5.38 3.95
CA ALA A 13 8.56 5.10 5.38
C ALA A 13 9.28 6.22 6.16
N PRO A 14 9.09 6.37 7.48
CA PRO A 14 9.77 7.41 8.25
C PRO A 14 11.30 7.35 8.09
N GLY A 15 11.88 8.37 7.46
CA GLY A 15 13.33 8.42 7.20
C GLY A 15 13.81 7.60 6.00
N LEU A 16 12.90 6.97 5.24
CA LEU A 16 13.19 6.24 4.00
C LEU A 16 12.34 6.82 2.86
N GLU A 17 12.89 7.74 2.07
CA GLU A 17 12.13 8.44 1.03
C GLU A 17 12.71 8.24 -0.37
N SER A 18 14.05 8.16 -0.46
CA SER A 18 14.74 7.98 -1.73
C SER A 18 15.04 6.50 -2.01
N ALA A 19 15.32 6.19 -3.28
CA ALA A 19 15.78 4.86 -3.66
C ALA A 19 17.08 4.47 -2.93
N ASP A 20 17.95 5.43 -2.63
CA ASP A 20 19.21 5.17 -1.90
C ASP A 20 18.97 4.85 -0.42
N ASP A 21 18.03 5.53 0.23
CA ASP A 21 17.63 5.21 1.61
C ASP A 21 17.09 3.77 1.68
N TRP A 22 16.23 3.41 0.73
CA TRP A 22 15.67 2.05 0.65
C TRP A 22 16.73 1.00 0.30
N ARG A 23 17.71 1.31 -0.57
CA ARG A 23 18.84 0.41 -0.84
C ARG A 23 19.65 0.17 0.42
N ALA A 24 19.97 1.22 1.17
CA ALA A 24 20.71 1.12 2.43
C ALA A 24 19.92 0.28 3.45
N TRP A 25 18.62 0.52 3.60
CA TRP A 25 17.77 -0.31 4.47
C TRP A 25 17.69 -1.77 4.00
N CYS A 26 17.63 -2.03 2.69
CA CYS A 26 17.59 -3.40 2.15
C CYS A 26 18.85 -4.21 2.48
N GLN A 27 20.01 -3.56 2.61
CA GLN A 27 21.28 -4.21 3.01
C GLN A 27 21.27 -4.63 4.47
N GLN A 28 20.62 -3.86 5.35
CA GLN A 28 20.48 -4.18 6.76
C GLN A 28 19.06 -3.86 7.27
N PRO A 29 18.07 -4.73 6.94
CA PRO A 29 16.67 -4.46 7.28
C PRO A 29 16.48 -4.42 8.79
N THR A 30 15.97 -3.30 9.29
CA THR A 30 15.68 -3.10 10.72
C THR A 30 14.29 -2.49 10.90
N VAL A 31 13.71 -2.72 12.07
CA VAL A 31 12.46 -2.07 12.46
C VAL A 31 12.79 -0.61 12.78
N LEU A 32 12.06 0.32 12.16
CA LEU A 32 12.26 1.75 12.37
C LEU A 32 11.71 2.16 13.73
N ALA A 33 12.34 3.14 14.35
CA ALA A 33 11.82 3.74 15.58
C ALA A 33 10.46 4.42 15.32
N GLY A 34 9.57 4.40 16.31
CA GLY A 34 8.30 5.12 16.25
C GLY A 34 8.52 6.61 15.93
N SER A 35 7.75 7.12 14.98
CA SER A 35 7.88 8.49 14.48
C SER A 35 6.52 8.99 14.01
N ASP A 36 6.23 10.27 14.26
CA ASP A 36 5.06 10.99 13.74
C ASP A 36 5.34 11.65 12.36
N ALA A 37 6.51 11.39 11.77
CA ALA A 37 6.87 11.93 10.47
C ALA A 37 5.80 11.55 9.42
N ALA A 38 5.40 12.51 8.61
CA ALA A 38 4.52 12.31 7.47
C ALA A 38 5.23 12.82 6.22
N PRO A 39 5.02 12.20 5.04
CA PRO A 39 5.68 12.63 3.83
C PRO A 39 5.24 14.04 3.44
N ASP A 40 6.13 14.74 2.74
CA ASP A 40 5.77 16.00 2.12
C ASP A 40 4.78 15.76 0.96
N VAL A 41 3.65 16.46 1.05
CA VAL A 41 2.60 16.48 0.03
C VAL A 41 2.35 17.90 -0.47
N SER A 42 3.38 18.77 -0.41
CA SER A 42 3.34 20.18 -0.78
C SER A 42 2.89 20.46 -2.21
N PHE A 43 2.93 19.47 -3.10
CA PHE A 43 2.31 19.51 -4.43
C PHE A 43 0.79 19.76 -4.39
N LEU A 44 0.13 19.51 -3.25
CA LEU A 44 -1.27 19.85 -3.03
C LEU A 44 -1.46 21.25 -2.41
N PRO A 45 -2.50 21.99 -2.84
CA PRO A 45 -2.99 23.18 -2.15
C PRO A 45 -3.14 22.99 -0.64
N ALA A 46 -2.76 24.01 0.14
CA ALA A 46 -2.72 23.92 1.61
C ALA A 46 -4.05 23.47 2.26
N MET A 47 -5.19 23.93 1.74
CA MET A 47 -6.51 23.55 2.24
C MET A 47 -6.84 22.08 2.02
N GLN A 48 -6.37 21.50 0.91
CA GLN A 48 -6.58 20.10 0.59
C GLN A 48 -5.70 19.20 1.46
N ARG A 49 -4.45 19.61 1.71
CA ARG A 49 -3.52 18.91 2.62
C ARG A 49 -4.08 18.73 4.03
N ARG A 50 -4.86 19.68 4.55
CA ARG A 50 -5.43 19.62 5.90
C ARG A 50 -6.46 18.52 6.09
N ARG A 51 -7.03 17.99 5.00
CA ARG A 51 -8.03 16.89 5.04
C ARG A 51 -7.39 15.51 5.03
N LEU A 52 -6.11 15.40 4.70
CA LEU A 52 -5.42 14.12 4.59
C LEU A 52 -4.92 13.64 5.95
N SER A 53 -5.29 12.41 6.31
CA SER A 53 -4.63 11.63 7.37
C SER A 53 -3.17 11.34 7.01
N ARG A 54 -2.40 10.81 7.96
CA ARG A 54 -1.04 10.33 7.68
C ARG A 54 -1.05 9.18 6.66
N LEU A 55 -1.97 8.23 6.80
CA LEU A 55 -2.22 7.15 5.82
C LEU A 55 -2.44 7.71 4.41
N ALA A 56 -3.35 8.68 4.26
CA ALA A 56 -3.62 9.30 2.97
C ALA A 56 -2.39 10.06 2.44
N ARG A 57 -1.63 10.75 3.30
CA ARG A 57 -0.39 11.41 2.88
C ARG A 57 0.64 10.43 2.35
N MET A 58 0.80 9.26 2.99
CA MET A 58 1.67 8.19 2.52
C MET A 58 1.23 7.64 1.16
N ALA A 59 -0.06 7.36 0.99
CA ALA A 59 -0.59 6.91 -0.29
C ALA A 59 -0.35 7.96 -1.40
N PHE A 60 -0.58 9.23 -1.10
CA PHE A 60 -0.39 10.32 -2.06
C PHE A 60 1.07 10.55 -2.41
N SER A 61 2.00 10.44 -1.45
CA SER A 61 3.42 10.69 -1.71
C SER A 61 4.04 9.67 -2.67
N VAL A 62 3.61 8.40 -2.59
CA VAL A 62 4.08 7.36 -3.52
C VAL A 62 3.29 7.34 -4.81
N GLY A 63 1.97 7.56 -4.74
CA GLY A 63 1.09 7.47 -5.90
C GLY A 63 1.17 8.68 -6.83
N TRP A 64 1.17 9.90 -6.28
CA TRP A 64 0.99 11.12 -7.08
C TRP A 64 2.04 11.29 -8.17
N PRO A 65 3.34 11.05 -7.90
CA PRO A 65 4.36 11.13 -8.93
C PRO A 65 4.27 10.00 -9.96
N LEU A 66 3.75 8.82 -9.60
CA LEU A 66 3.57 7.70 -10.54
C LEU A 66 2.40 7.93 -11.50
N ALA A 67 1.42 8.73 -11.07
CA ALA A 67 0.28 9.11 -11.90
C ALA A 67 0.53 10.39 -12.73
N ASP A 68 1.68 11.05 -12.57
CA ASP A 68 1.94 12.31 -13.26
C ASP A 68 2.00 12.12 -14.77
N GLY A 69 1.32 12.99 -15.53
CA GLY A 69 1.19 12.87 -16.98
C GLY A 69 0.28 11.75 -17.50
N LEU A 70 -0.26 10.89 -16.62
CA LEU A 70 -1.22 9.84 -16.99
C LEU A 70 -2.67 10.32 -16.79
N GLN A 71 -3.53 10.00 -17.75
CA GLN A 71 -4.96 10.29 -17.72
C GLN A 71 -5.76 8.99 -17.60
N GLN A 72 -6.91 9.05 -16.93
CA GLN A 72 -7.83 7.91 -16.80
C GLN A 72 -7.11 6.67 -16.25
N LEU A 73 -6.35 6.87 -15.17
CA LEU A 73 -5.51 5.83 -14.56
C LEU A 73 -6.30 5.11 -13.46
N PRO A 74 -6.71 3.84 -13.65
CA PRO A 74 -7.36 3.10 -12.59
C PRO A 74 -6.45 2.96 -11.36
N LEU A 75 -7.05 2.97 -10.17
CA LEU A 75 -6.34 2.90 -8.90
C LEU A 75 -6.84 1.74 -8.06
N VAL A 76 -5.95 0.82 -7.72
CA VAL A 76 -6.16 -0.19 -6.69
C VAL A 76 -5.44 0.27 -5.42
N PHE A 77 -6.18 0.55 -4.37
CA PHE A 77 -5.64 0.86 -3.05
C PHE A 77 -5.80 -0.33 -2.12
N VAL A 78 -4.73 -0.71 -1.43
CA VAL A 78 -4.70 -1.81 -0.47
C VAL A 78 -4.22 -1.29 0.86
N SER A 79 -5.00 -1.56 1.89
CA SER A 79 -4.56 -1.44 3.27
C SER A 79 -5.30 -2.48 4.09
N ARG A 80 -4.61 -3.21 4.95
CA ARG A 80 -5.20 -4.20 5.83
C ARG A 80 -5.93 -3.54 6.99
N HIS A 81 -5.33 -2.50 7.57
CA HIS A 81 -5.83 -1.87 8.78
C HIS A 81 -6.53 -0.53 8.52
N GLY A 82 -6.31 0.10 7.36
CA GLY A 82 -6.99 1.34 6.97
C GLY A 82 -6.81 2.47 8.00
N GLU A 83 -7.86 3.28 8.18
CA GLU A 83 -7.90 4.43 9.08
C GLU A 83 -8.10 4.02 10.57
N THR A 84 -7.30 3.08 11.07
CA THR A 84 -7.39 2.60 12.47
C THR A 84 -7.18 3.71 13.51
N PRO A 85 -6.23 4.67 13.37
CA PRO A 85 -6.12 5.79 14.31
C PRO A 85 -7.40 6.61 14.41
N ARG A 86 -7.96 7.00 13.25
CA ARG A 86 -9.20 7.78 13.18
C ARG A 86 -10.40 7.02 13.72
N THR A 87 -10.46 5.71 13.45
CA THR A 87 -11.55 4.86 13.95
C THR A 87 -11.50 4.75 15.47
N LEU A 88 -10.30 4.65 16.05
CA LEU A 88 -10.15 4.67 17.50
C LEU A 88 -10.59 6.00 18.10
N ASP A 89 -10.18 7.13 17.52
CA ASP A 89 -10.58 8.46 17.99
C ASP A 89 -12.12 8.57 18.05
N ILE A 90 -12.83 8.13 16.99
CA ILE A 90 -14.30 8.12 16.96
C ILE A 90 -14.90 7.22 18.05
N LEU A 91 -14.30 6.05 18.29
CA LEU A 91 -14.75 5.13 19.35
C LEU A 91 -14.47 5.71 20.74
N SER A 92 -13.38 6.46 20.92
CA SER A 92 -13.05 7.17 22.14
C SER A 92 -14.02 8.30 22.42
N ASP A 93 -14.36 9.12 21.41
CA ASP A 93 -15.38 10.16 21.52
C ASP A 93 -16.72 9.54 21.97
N LEU A 94 -17.12 8.44 21.32
CA LEU A 94 -18.36 7.73 21.67
C LEU A 94 -18.34 7.19 23.12
N ALA A 95 -17.21 6.63 23.55
CA ALA A 95 -17.07 6.09 24.91
C ALA A 95 -17.09 7.17 26.00
N ASN A 96 -16.75 8.41 25.65
CA ASN A 96 -16.73 9.57 26.53
C ASN A 96 -18.01 10.43 26.43
N ASP A 97 -19.05 9.96 25.71
CA ASP A 97 -20.28 10.72 25.42
C ASP A 97 -20.00 12.07 24.70
N GLU A 98 -18.91 12.15 23.93
CA GLU A 98 -18.54 13.32 23.15
C GLU A 98 -19.26 13.34 21.78
N PRO A 99 -19.55 14.53 21.23
CA PRO A 99 -20.23 14.64 19.94
C PRO A 99 -19.34 14.16 18.80
N LEU A 100 -19.83 13.17 18.04
CA LEU A 100 -19.11 12.64 16.87
C LEU A 100 -19.01 13.68 15.75
N SER A 101 -17.79 13.91 15.27
CA SER A 101 -17.56 14.78 14.11
C SER A 101 -18.01 14.12 12.80
N PRO A 102 -18.96 14.71 12.05
CA PRO A 102 -19.40 14.16 10.76
C PRO A 102 -18.26 14.04 9.75
N THR A 103 -17.29 14.95 9.81
CA THR A 103 -16.12 14.92 8.93
C THR A 103 -15.20 13.75 9.28
N GLN A 104 -14.93 13.53 10.57
CA GLN A 104 -14.12 12.39 11.03
C GLN A 104 -14.75 11.07 10.60
N PHE A 105 -16.06 10.92 10.82
CA PHE A 105 -16.80 9.75 10.39
C PHE A 105 -16.79 9.55 8.87
N SER A 106 -16.97 10.61 8.08
CA SER A 106 -16.91 10.51 6.61
C SER A 106 -15.54 10.08 6.09
N LEU A 107 -14.47 10.33 6.85
CA LEU A 107 -13.09 10.00 6.50
C LEU A 107 -12.61 8.69 7.13
N SER A 108 -13.43 8.00 7.94
CA SER A 108 -13.06 6.73 8.59
C SER A 108 -13.35 5.50 7.73
N VAL A 109 -14.08 5.66 6.62
CA VAL A 109 -14.31 4.58 5.66
C VAL A 109 -13.02 4.22 4.93
N HIS A 110 -12.82 2.93 4.63
CA HIS A 110 -11.59 2.42 4.02
C HIS A 110 -11.23 3.10 2.69
N ASN A 111 -12.24 3.40 1.89
CA ASN A 111 -12.09 4.03 0.58
C ASN A 111 -11.95 5.56 0.67
N ALA A 112 -11.90 6.18 1.86
CA ALA A 112 -11.74 7.63 1.98
C ALA A 112 -10.46 8.13 1.30
N VAL A 113 -9.37 7.36 1.35
CA VAL A 113 -8.10 7.69 0.68
C VAL A 113 -8.29 7.84 -0.83
N ILE A 114 -8.91 6.87 -1.48
CA ILE A 114 -9.15 6.91 -2.94
C ILE A 114 -10.27 7.88 -3.33
N GLY A 115 -11.25 8.11 -2.46
CA GLY A 115 -12.25 9.15 -2.65
C GLY A 115 -11.64 10.54 -2.66
N LEU A 116 -10.72 10.82 -1.71
CA LEU A 116 -9.93 12.05 -1.72
C LEU A 116 -9.03 12.12 -2.95
N TRP A 117 -8.41 11.02 -3.36
CA TRP A 117 -7.59 10.96 -4.57
C TRP A 117 -8.37 11.37 -5.82
N SER A 118 -9.54 10.78 -6.04
CA SER A 118 -10.44 11.11 -7.15
C SER A 118 -10.79 12.61 -7.17
N ILE A 119 -11.22 13.16 -6.02
CA ILE A 119 -11.58 14.58 -5.90
C ILE A 119 -10.37 15.49 -6.18
N LEU A 120 -9.20 15.17 -5.64
CA LEU A 120 -8.02 16.03 -5.71
C LEU A 120 -7.33 16.00 -7.07
N ARG A 121 -7.40 14.87 -7.79
CA ARG A 121 -6.90 14.75 -9.16
C ARG A 121 -7.93 15.06 -10.23
N ASN A 122 -9.20 15.24 -9.84
CA ASN A 122 -10.33 15.26 -10.78
C ASN A 122 -10.31 14.01 -11.69
N GLU A 123 -10.02 12.85 -11.09
CA GLU A 123 -9.90 11.57 -11.77
C GLU A 123 -11.21 10.79 -11.63
N THR A 124 -11.68 10.27 -12.76
CA THR A 124 -12.96 9.55 -12.90
C THR A 124 -12.77 8.10 -13.31
N ALA A 125 -11.53 7.65 -13.51
CA ALA A 125 -11.22 6.24 -13.74
C ALA A 125 -11.63 5.37 -12.55
N GLU A 126 -11.76 4.07 -12.83
CA GLU A 126 -12.13 3.05 -11.85
C GLU A 126 -11.16 3.05 -10.65
N MET A 127 -11.71 3.00 -9.43
CA MET A 127 -10.91 2.91 -8.21
C MET A 127 -11.47 1.87 -7.25
N THR A 128 -10.63 0.91 -6.84
CA THR A 128 -10.98 -0.15 -5.91
C THR A 128 -10.18 0.01 -4.62
N ALA A 129 -10.84 -0.09 -3.46
CA ALA A 129 -10.16 -0.16 -2.16
C ALA A 129 -10.32 -1.57 -1.57
N LEU A 130 -9.21 -2.24 -1.32
CA LEU A 130 -9.14 -3.60 -0.79
C LEU A 130 -8.63 -3.61 0.64
N ALA A 131 -9.33 -4.35 1.49
CA ALA A 131 -8.83 -4.77 2.79
C ALA A 131 -8.48 -6.27 2.71
N ALA A 132 -7.18 -6.55 2.63
CA ALA A 132 -6.67 -7.92 2.49
C ALA A 132 -5.84 -8.32 3.71
N ALA A 133 -5.62 -9.62 3.88
CA ALA A 133 -4.79 -10.13 4.97
C ALA A 133 -3.29 -9.88 4.68
N GLY A 134 -2.39 -10.69 5.24
CA GLY A 134 -0.95 -10.51 5.06
C GLY A 134 -0.45 -10.61 3.60
N ASP A 135 -1.27 -11.13 2.68
CA ASP A 135 -1.01 -11.18 1.25
C ASP A 135 -1.78 -10.12 0.43
N GLY A 136 -1.97 -8.94 1.02
CA GLY A 136 -2.67 -7.83 0.36
C GLY A 136 -1.97 -7.29 -0.88
N LEU A 137 -0.64 -7.35 -0.93
CA LEU A 137 0.12 -6.99 -2.14
C LEU A 137 -0.36 -7.81 -3.34
N GLU A 138 -0.43 -9.13 -3.19
CA GLU A 138 -0.76 -10.04 -4.28
C GLU A 138 -2.22 -9.95 -4.69
N HIS A 139 -3.12 -9.74 -3.73
CA HIS A 139 -4.53 -9.45 -4.03
C HIS A 139 -4.69 -8.11 -4.76
N GLY A 140 -3.87 -7.11 -4.42
CA GLY A 140 -3.81 -5.86 -5.17
C GLY A 140 -3.33 -6.04 -6.61
N VAL A 141 -2.31 -6.87 -6.82
CA VAL A 141 -1.83 -7.21 -8.17
C VAL A 141 -2.87 -8.02 -8.95
N LEU A 142 -3.59 -8.93 -8.31
CA LEU A 142 -4.69 -9.67 -8.91
C LEU A 142 -5.77 -8.73 -9.45
N GLU A 143 -6.23 -7.79 -8.63
CA GLU A 143 -7.22 -6.78 -9.02
C GLU A 143 -6.69 -5.89 -10.14
N ALA A 144 -5.45 -5.41 -10.03
CA ALA A 144 -4.84 -4.60 -11.07
C ALA A 144 -4.71 -5.37 -12.39
N ALA A 145 -4.37 -6.66 -12.35
CA ALA A 145 -4.30 -7.49 -13.54
C ALA A 145 -5.67 -7.73 -14.19
N ALA A 146 -6.75 -7.81 -13.40
CA ALA A 146 -8.10 -7.86 -13.94
C ALA A 146 -8.42 -6.58 -14.73
N LEU A 147 -8.13 -5.40 -14.17
CA LEU A 147 -8.30 -4.10 -14.86
C LEU A 147 -7.44 -3.99 -16.13
N LEU A 148 -6.19 -4.46 -16.09
CA LEU A 148 -5.33 -4.53 -17.29
C LEU A 148 -5.95 -5.45 -18.36
N ASN A 149 -6.52 -6.58 -17.96
CA ASN A 149 -7.17 -7.52 -18.88
C ASN A 149 -8.51 -6.99 -19.44
N GLU A 150 -9.15 -6.05 -18.75
CA GLU A 150 -10.31 -5.29 -19.24
C GLU A 150 -9.92 -4.17 -20.23
N GLY A 151 -8.62 -3.93 -20.42
CA GLY A 151 -8.10 -3.00 -21.44
C GLY A 151 -7.48 -1.72 -20.88
N ALA A 152 -7.29 -1.60 -19.57
CA ALA A 152 -6.57 -0.47 -19.00
C ALA A 152 -5.10 -0.46 -19.50
N PRO A 153 -4.58 0.68 -20.00
CA PRO A 153 -3.20 0.76 -20.50
C PRO A 153 -2.15 0.74 -19.37
N ALA A 154 -2.56 1.11 -18.16
CA ALA A 154 -1.78 1.05 -16.94
C ALA A 154 -2.74 1.03 -15.74
N VAL A 155 -2.28 0.56 -14.58
CA VAL A 155 -3.01 0.59 -13.31
C VAL A 155 -2.04 1.04 -12.21
N LEU A 156 -2.48 1.99 -11.38
CA LEU A 156 -1.77 2.38 -10.18
C LEU A 156 -2.18 1.46 -9.03
N LEU A 157 -1.23 0.77 -8.42
CA LEU A 157 -1.44 -0.02 -7.22
C LEU A 157 -0.72 0.66 -6.05
N ILE A 158 -1.46 1.00 -5.00
CA ILE A 158 -0.91 1.60 -3.78
C ILE A 158 -1.20 0.69 -2.60
N ILE A 159 -0.15 0.28 -1.90
CA ILE A 159 -0.23 -0.45 -0.64
C ILE A 159 0.21 0.51 0.46
N THR A 160 -0.55 0.62 1.55
CA THR A 160 -0.19 1.51 2.66
C THR A 160 -0.64 0.94 3.99
N GLU A 161 0.24 0.97 4.99
CA GLU A 161 -0.11 0.67 6.38
C GLU A 161 0.38 1.80 7.28
N GLU A 162 -0.50 2.24 8.18
CA GLU A 162 -0.16 3.15 9.27
C GLU A 162 0.10 2.35 10.55
N GLN A 163 0.92 2.90 11.46
CA GLN A 163 1.08 2.30 12.76
C GLN A 163 -0.28 2.27 13.48
N PRO A 164 -0.79 1.10 13.85
CA PRO A 164 -2.01 1.03 14.64
C PRO A 164 -1.81 1.72 16.00
N PRO A 165 -2.86 2.33 16.57
CA PRO A 165 -2.83 2.83 17.94
C PRO A 165 -2.34 1.79 18.95
N GLU A 166 -1.70 2.26 20.03
CA GLU A 166 -1.17 1.40 21.10
C GLU A 166 -2.24 0.47 21.69
N ALA A 167 -3.49 0.92 21.75
CA ALA A 167 -4.64 0.12 22.18
C ALA A 167 -4.76 -1.20 21.41
N TYR A 168 -4.32 -1.27 20.14
CA TYR A 168 -4.39 -2.47 19.30
C TYR A 168 -3.10 -3.30 19.26
N ALA A 169 -2.03 -2.87 19.94
CA ALA A 169 -0.70 -3.49 19.84
C ALA A 169 -0.67 -4.98 20.24
N ARG A 170 -1.65 -5.46 21.01
CA ARG A 170 -1.77 -6.88 21.37
C ARG A 170 -2.31 -7.77 20.25
N TRP A 171 -2.97 -7.20 19.24
CA TRP A 171 -3.64 -7.94 18.16
C TRP A 171 -3.05 -7.65 16.79
N ILE A 172 -2.38 -6.51 16.62
CA ILE A 172 -1.75 -6.11 15.37
C ILE A 172 -0.23 -6.18 15.53
N ASP A 173 0.35 -7.24 14.98
CA ASP A 173 1.79 -7.56 15.05
C ASP A 173 2.46 -7.59 13.66
N ASP A 174 1.74 -7.17 12.62
CA ASP A 174 2.11 -7.33 11.22
C ASP A 174 2.45 -6.01 10.52
N VAL A 175 2.41 -4.89 11.25
CA VAL A 175 2.90 -3.57 10.79
C VAL A 175 4.17 -3.24 11.59
N PRO A 176 5.37 -3.50 11.04
CA PRO A 176 6.62 -3.25 11.77
C PRO A 176 6.89 -1.74 11.95
N PHE A 177 6.45 -0.93 10.99
CA PHE A 177 6.49 0.53 10.99
C PHE A 177 5.54 1.04 9.89
N PRO A 178 5.13 2.32 9.88
CA PRO A 178 4.33 2.89 8.79
C PRO A 178 5.06 2.83 7.45
N TYR A 179 4.39 2.38 6.40
CA TYR A 179 4.97 2.33 5.06
C TYR A 179 3.93 2.53 3.96
N ALA A 180 4.39 2.99 2.80
CA ALA A 180 3.66 2.94 1.55
C ALA A 180 4.53 2.42 0.41
N LEU A 181 3.91 1.70 -0.51
CA LEU A 181 4.47 1.26 -1.78
C LEU A 181 3.47 1.58 -2.89
N GLY A 182 3.89 2.40 -3.85
CA GLY A 182 3.19 2.63 -5.11
C GLY A 182 3.86 1.86 -6.24
N LEU A 183 3.07 1.21 -7.08
CA LEU A 183 3.50 0.48 -8.27
C LEU A 183 2.68 0.97 -9.47
N LEU A 184 3.34 1.33 -10.56
CA LEU A 184 2.70 1.55 -11.85
C LEU A 184 2.81 0.26 -12.66
N LEU A 185 1.69 -0.44 -12.82
CA LEU A 185 1.60 -1.71 -13.51
C LEU A 185 1.11 -1.48 -14.95
N THR A 186 1.71 -2.16 -15.92
CA THR A 186 1.30 -2.10 -17.34
C THR A 186 1.15 -3.50 -17.91
N PRO A 187 0.43 -3.67 -19.04
CA PRO A 187 0.44 -4.95 -19.76
C PRO A 187 1.86 -5.33 -20.15
N GLY A 188 2.19 -6.61 -20.04
CA GLY A 188 3.50 -7.14 -20.39
C GLY A 188 3.77 -8.48 -19.73
N ASP A 189 5.02 -8.93 -19.85
CA ASP A 189 5.43 -10.26 -19.45
C ASP A 189 6.73 -10.32 -18.64
N GLU A 190 7.26 -9.16 -18.23
CA GLU A 190 8.47 -9.03 -17.40
C GLU A 190 8.31 -9.71 -16.04
N TRP A 191 7.14 -9.58 -15.41
CA TRP A 191 6.85 -10.20 -14.12
C TRP A 191 5.76 -11.24 -14.26
N GLN A 192 5.90 -12.30 -13.47
CA GLN A 192 4.95 -13.37 -13.32
C GLN A 192 4.59 -13.56 -11.86
N LEU A 193 3.29 -13.63 -11.57
CA LEU A 193 2.74 -13.96 -10.26
C LEU A 193 1.94 -15.26 -10.34
N GLU A 194 2.26 -16.21 -9.47
CA GLU A 194 1.58 -17.50 -9.37
C GLU A 194 1.20 -17.82 -7.92
N LEU A 195 -0.03 -18.29 -7.72
CA LEU A 195 -0.49 -18.82 -6.44
C LEU A 195 -0.33 -20.33 -6.42
N ASN A 196 0.51 -20.82 -5.51
CA ASN A 196 0.61 -22.23 -5.16
C ASN A 196 -0.18 -22.52 -3.89
N THR A 197 -1.09 -23.50 -3.99
CA THR A 197 -1.89 -24.02 -2.87
C THR A 197 -1.40 -25.39 -2.38
N ALA A 198 -0.26 -25.87 -2.87
CA ALA A 198 0.35 -27.10 -2.38
C ALA A 198 0.59 -26.96 -0.87
N ALA A 199 0.43 -28.07 -0.12
CA ALA A 199 0.51 -28.11 1.34
C ALA A 199 1.89 -27.68 1.84
N VAL A 200 2.10 -26.37 1.92
CA VAL A 200 3.30 -25.74 2.45
C VAL A 200 3.25 -25.92 3.96
N GLN A 201 4.34 -26.45 4.51
CA GLN A 201 4.48 -26.50 5.96
C GLN A 201 4.38 -25.06 6.50
N PRO A 202 3.55 -24.78 7.51
CA PRO A 202 3.18 -23.43 7.96
C PRO A 202 4.32 -22.64 8.65
N THR A 203 5.58 -22.93 8.34
CA THR A 203 6.70 -22.63 9.24
C THR A 203 7.53 -21.38 8.91
N THR A 204 7.22 -20.62 7.86
CA THR A 204 7.95 -19.37 7.59
C THR A 204 7.00 -18.19 7.40
N LYS A 205 6.53 -17.60 8.52
CA LYS A 205 5.98 -16.23 8.51
C LYS A 205 7.01 -15.35 7.79
N ALA A 206 6.59 -14.63 6.76
CA ALA A 206 7.48 -13.69 6.08
C ALA A 206 8.07 -12.73 7.11
N GLN A 207 9.38 -12.52 7.07
CA GLN A 207 10.09 -11.68 8.05
C GLN A 207 9.59 -10.22 8.00
N TRP A 208 9.25 -9.76 6.79
CA TRP A 208 8.68 -8.45 6.53
C TRP A 208 7.34 -8.59 5.80
N PRO A 209 6.46 -7.58 5.87
CA PRO A 209 5.30 -7.47 4.98
C PRO A 209 5.67 -7.70 3.52
N HIS A 210 4.76 -8.33 2.77
CA HIS A 210 5.02 -8.70 1.37
C HIS A 210 5.41 -7.49 0.49
N ALA A 211 4.81 -6.32 0.73
CA ALA A 211 5.19 -5.07 0.04
C ALA A 211 6.68 -4.70 0.26
N LEU A 212 7.18 -4.81 1.49
CA LEU A 212 8.59 -4.56 1.80
C LEU A 212 9.51 -5.64 1.22
N ASN A 213 9.08 -6.90 1.20
CA ASN A 213 9.85 -7.97 0.55
C ASN A 213 9.93 -7.77 -0.97
N LEU A 214 8.84 -7.38 -1.64
CA LEU A 214 8.87 -7.05 -3.06
C LEU A 214 9.84 -5.89 -3.33
N LEU A 215 9.81 -4.85 -2.50
CA LEU A 215 10.75 -3.73 -2.61
C LEU A 215 12.21 -4.19 -2.52
N ARG A 216 12.52 -5.11 -1.60
CA ARG A 216 13.84 -5.73 -1.49
C ARG A 216 14.20 -6.53 -2.74
N THR A 217 13.25 -7.23 -3.35
CA THR A 217 13.45 -7.97 -4.60
C THR A 217 13.75 -7.02 -5.76
N LEU A 218 12.99 -5.93 -5.88
CA LEU A 218 13.18 -4.89 -6.91
C LEU A 218 14.53 -4.18 -6.78
N LEU A 219 14.98 -3.91 -5.55
CA LEU A 219 16.21 -3.16 -5.30
C LEU A 219 17.50 -3.99 -5.33
N ASN A 220 17.40 -5.28 -5.06
CA ASN A 220 18.55 -6.20 -5.12
C ASN A 220 18.66 -6.93 -6.46
N ASP A 221 17.85 -6.53 -7.47
CA ASP A 221 17.74 -7.19 -8.77
C ASP A 221 17.55 -8.72 -8.66
N GLN A 222 16.81 -9.17 -7.64
CA GLN A 222 16.50 -10.58 -7.48
C GLN A 222 15.43 -10.97 -8.50
N GLY A 223 15.73 -11.97 -9.33
CA GLY A 223 14.81 -12.44 -10.35
C GLY A 223 13.60 -13.22 -9.83
N ALA A 224 13.51 -13.51 -8.53
CA ALA A 224 12.36 -14.17 -7.94
C ALA A 224 12.26 -13.96 -6.43
N CYS A 225 11.04 -14.02 -5.89
CA CYS A 225 10.81 -14.16 -4.46
C CYS A 225 9.54 -14.97 -4.18
N GLN A 226 9.41 -15.46 -2.95
CA GLN A 226 8.24 -16.19 -2.49
C GLN A 226 7.65 -15.52 -1.26
N HIS A 227 6.34 -15.31 -1.29
CA HIS A 227 5.60 -14.74 -0.19
C HIS A 227 4.56 -15.74 0.33
N ALA A 228 4.72 -16.18 1.57
CA ALA A 228 3.86 -17.18 2.18
C ALA A 228 2.88 -16.54 3.16
N TRP A 229 1.59 -16.88 3.04
CA TRP A 229 0.56 -16.49 3.98
C TRP A 229 -0.43 -17.63 4.23
N LYS A 230 -0.49 -18.13 5.46
CA LYS A 230 -1.29 -19.31 5.86
C LYS A 230 -1.00 -20.52 4.96
N ASN A 231 -1.97 -20.90 4.11
CA ASN A 231 -1.89 -22.03 3.18
C ASN A 231 -1.66 -21.59 1.72
N ARG A 232 -1.29 -20.33 1.50
CA ARG A 232 -1.04 -19.75 0.18
C ARG A 232 0.43 -19.38 0.07
N VAL A 233 1.06 -19.74 -1.04
CA VAL A 233 2.39 -19.26 -1.41
C VAL A 233 2.32 -18.59 -2.75
N TRP A 234 2.72 -17.33 -2.77
CA TRP A 234 2.80 -16.52 -3.96
C TRP A 234 4.23 -16.53 -4.48
N ASN A 235 4.42 -16.99 -5.71
CA ASN A 235 5.70 -16.93 -6.40
C ASN A 235 5.72 -15.71 -7.31
N TRP A 236 6.71 -14.86 -7.10
CA TRP A 236 7.06 -13.76 -7.97
C TRP A 236 8.28 -14.16 -8.77
N GLN A 237 8.22 -13.98 -10.09
CA GLN A 237 9.35 -14.27 -10.98
C GLN A 237 9.47 -13.17 -12.03
N ARG A 238 10.66 -12.58 -12.13
CA ARG A 238 11.06 -11.72 -13.23
C ARG A 238 11.58 -12.59 -14.36
N LYS A 239 11.03 -12.42 -15.55
CA LYS A 239 11.54 -13.05 -16.77
C LYS A 239 12.81 -12.32 -17.24
N PRO A 240 13.80 -13.07 -17.75
CA PRO A 240 15.03 -12.52 -18.28
C PRO A 240 14.82 -11.68 -19.54
#